data_AF-A0A1G1L2Y6-F1
#
_entry.id   AF-A0A1G1L2Y6-F1
#
_cell.length_a   1.000
_cell.length_b   1.000
_cell.length_c   1.000
_cell.angle_alpha   90.00
_cell.angle_beta   90.00
_cell.angle_gamma   90.00
#
_symmetry.space_group_name_H-M   'P 1'
#
loop_
_entity.id
_entity.type
_entity.pdbx_description
1 polymer ?
#
loop_
_entity_poly.entity_id
_entity_poly.type
_entity_poly.pdbx_seq_one_letter_code
_entity_poly.pdbx_strand_id
1 'polypeptide(L)'
;MIKAIIFDLGNVLINYDPSIPAREFAKLSGKSEDEIFRMLFSSNLEDLYTRGQMSSEEFVRKMKALFGVEVDDGTFITVWNEIFFENEGMEALVRLLKKHYALYMISNTNDLHWNYLVERYSVFKHFIKCYPSHEVGMRKPDPKIYEHVLHEIHLKPEEAIFIDDMPHFVEGARRVGIRAVQFTSRETLEKDLRDLGIEW
;
A
#
# COMPACT_ATOMS: atom_id res chain seq x y z
N MET A 1 10.00 8.95 23.62
CA MET A 1 10.05 7.48 23.48
C MET A 1 9.09 7.12 22.36
N ILE A 2 9.43 6.16 21.50
CA ILE A 2 8.52 5.71 20.43
C ILE A 2 7.35 4.95 21.05
N LYS A 3 6.14 5.30 20.62
CA LYS A 3 4.87 4.72 21.06
C LYS A 3 4.16 3.99 19.93
N ALA A 4 4.36 4.43 18.69
CA ALA A 4 3.70 3.87 17.52
C ALA A 4 4.64 3.63 16.35
N ILE A 5 4.30 2.61 15.56
CA ILE A 5 4.95 2.28 14.30
C ILE A 5 3.89 2.32 13.21
N ILE A 6 4.16 3.12 12.18
CA ILE A 6 3.27 3.36 11.05
C ILE A 6 3.91 2.70 9.82
N PHE A 7 3.25 1.70 9.26
CA PHE A 7 3.73 0.96 8.09
C PHE A 7 3.06 1.44 6.81
N ASP A 8 3.81 1.44 5.71
CA ASP A 8 3.22 1.23 4.38
C ASP A 8 2.81 -0.23 4.18
N LEU A 9 2.01 -0.48 3.14
CA LEU A 9 1.54 -1.79 2.73
C LEU A 9 2.35 -2.37 1.57
N GLY A 10 2.37 -1.68 0.42
CA GLY A 10 2.93 -2.20 -0.83
C GLY A 10 4.45 -2.28 -0.76
N ASN A 11 5.02 -3.43 -1.15
CA ASN A 11 6.45 -3.74 -1.05
C ASN A 11 7.07 -3.61 0.35
N VAL A 12 6.28 -3.34 1.39
CA VAL A 12 6.68 -3.38 2.80
C VAL A 12 6.08 -4.59 3.48
N LEU A 13 4.75 -4.72 3.51
CA LEU A 13 4.07 -5.85 4.15
C LEU A 13 3.58 -6.89 3.14
N ILE A 14 3.22 -6.43 1.95
CA ILE A 14 2.70 -7.25 0.85
C ILE A 14 3.39 -6.79 -0.42
N ASN A 15 4.01 -7.71 -1.13
CA ASN A 15 4.64 -7.41 -2.41
C ASN A 15 3.60 -7.24 -3.50
N TYR A 16 3.91 -6.45 -4.51
CA TYR A 16 3.06 -6.34 -5.70
C TYR A 16 3.90 -6.35 -6.99
N ASP A 17 3.38 -7.00 -8.03
CA ASP A 17 4.01 -7.04 -9.35
C ASP A 17 2.97 -6.83 -10.46
N PRO A 18 2.93 -5.63 -11.09
CA PRO A 18 2.02 -5.33 -12.19
C PRO A 18 2.20 -6.21 -13.44
N SER A 19 3.32 -6.93 -13.58
CA SER A 19 3.52 -7.88 -14.68
C SER A 19 2.56 -9.07 -14.60
N ILE A 20 2.11 -9.44 -13.39
CA ILE A 20 1.19 -10.56 -13.18
C ILE A 20 -0.17 -10.28 -13.86
N PRO A 21 -0.93 -9.23 -13.50
CA PRO A 21 -2.17 -8.93 -14.19
C PRO A 21 -1.95 -8.57 -15.66
N ALA A 22 -0.83 -7.95 -16.02
CA ALA A 22 -0.53 -7.61 -17.41
C ALA A 22 -0.47 -8.86 -18.31
N ARG A 23 0.16 -9.93 -17.83
CA ARG A 23 0.28 -11.21 -18.53
C ARG A 23 -1.07 -11.89 -18.72
N GLU A 24 -1.93 -11.86 -17.70
CA GLU A 24 -3.27 -12.45 -17.79
C GLU A 24 -4.19 -11.65 -18.72
N PHE A 25 -4.20 -10.32 -18.61
CA PHE A 25 -4.95 -9.47 -19.54
C PHE A 25 -4.43 -9.54 -20.98
N ALA A 26 -3.14 -9.81 -21.20
CA ALA A 26 -2.59 -10.07 -22.54
C ALA A 26 -3.24 -11.32 -23.17
N LYS A 27 -3.38 -12.42 -22.42
CA LYS A 27 -4.09 -13.63 -22.88
C LYS A 27 -5.55 -13.35 -23.23
N LEU A 28 -6.23 -12.52 -22.44
CA LEU A 28 -7.65 -12.17 -22.62
C LEU A 28 -7.90 -11.19 -23.78
N SER A 29 -6.94 -10.33 -24.09
CA SER A 29 -7.08 -9.28 -25.12
C SER A 29 -6.49 -9.67 -26.48
N GLY A 30 -5.60 -10.68 -26.52
CA GLY A 30 -4.81 -10.99 -27.71
C GLY A 30 -3.67 -9.99 -27.97
N LYS A 31 -3.41 -9.05 -27.06
CA LYS A 31 -2.27 -8.10 -27.10
C LYS A 31 -1.03 -8.71 -26.47
N SER A 32 0.13 -8.08 -26.68
CA SER A 32 1.36 -8.46 -25.97
C SER A 32 1.33 -8.02 -24.50
N GLU A 33 2.06 -8.74 -23.64
CA GLU A 33 2.27 -8.35 -22.23
C GLU A 33 2.83 -6.92 -22.13
N ASP A 34 3.82 -6.58 -22.95
CA ASP A 34 4.43 -5.23 -23.00
C ASP A 34 3.44 -4.13 -23.40
N GLU A 35 2.45 -4.42 -24.24
CA GLU A 35 1.39 -3.46 -24.57
C GLU A 35 0.45 -3.24 -23.39
N ILE A 36 -0.03 -4.31 -22.76
CA ILE A 36 -0.91 -4.19 -21.59
C ILE A 36 -0.16 -3.49 -20.45
N PHE A 37 1.09 -3.88 -20.19
CA PHE A 37 1.93 -3.27 -19.18
C PHE A 37 2.08 -1.77 -19.44
N ARG A 38 2.41 -1.34 -20.66
CA ARG A 38 2.45 0.10 -21.00
C ARG A 38 1.09 0.79 -20.85
N MET A 39 -0.01 0.12 -21.16
CA MET A 39 -1.36 0.68 -20.99
C MET A 39 -1.70 0.93 -19.52
N LEU A 40 -1.29 0.05 -18.60
CA LEU A 40 -1.46 0.23 -17.15
C LEU A 40 -0.90 1.59 -16.69
N PHE A 41 0.35 1.90 -17.06
CA PHE A 41 1.06 3.10 -16.57
C PHE A 41 0.85 4.36 -17.41
N SER A 42 0.43 4.23 -18.67
CA SER A 42 0.16 5.40 -19.52
C SER A 42 -1.22 6.01 -19.28
N SER A 43 -2.13 5.23 -18.70
CA SER A 43 -3.44 5.73 -18.31
C SER A 43 -3.36 6.44 -16.96
N ASN A 44 -3.98 7.61 -16.82
CA ASN A 44 -4.15 8.27 -15.52
C ASN A 44 -5.26 7.62 -14.67
N LEU A 45 -5.78 6.46 -15.08
CA LEU A 45 -6.95 5.84 -14.46
C LEU A 45 -6.66 5.37 -13.04
N GLU A 46 -5.50 4.78 -12.81
CA GLU A 46 -5.08 4.31 -11.48
C GLU A 46 -4.84 5.49 -10.52
N ASP A 47 -4.26 6.59 -10.98
CA ASP A 47 -4.09 7.80 -10.17
C ASP A 47 -5.44 8.44 -9.79
N LEU A 48 -6.38 8.55 -10.74
CA LEU A 48 -7.73 9.04 -10.46
C LEU A 48 -8.45 8.14 -9.45
N TYR A 49 -8.29 6.83 -9.60
CA TYR A 49 -8.96 5.85 -8.76
C TYR A 49 -8.41 5.83 -7.32
N THR A 50 -7.08 5.83 -7.15
CA THR A 50 -6.43 5.88 -5.83
C THR A 50 -6.68 7.19 -5.07
N ARG A 51 -7.11 8.25 -5.78
CA ARG A 51 -7.58 9.52 -5.18
C ARG A 51 -9.07 9.53 -4.81
N GLY A 52 -9.79 8.44 -5.05
CA GLY A 52 -11.25 8.39 -4.85
C GLY A 52 -12.03 9.26 -5.85
N GLN A 53 -11.42 9.64 -6.98
CA GLN A 53 -12.05 10.47 -8.02
C GLN A 53 -12.76 9.64 -9.10
N MET A 54 -12.81 8.32 -8.93
CA MET A 54 -13.43 7.36 -9.84
C MET A 54 -14.02 6.21 -9.03
N SER A 55 -15.25 5.81 -9.35
CA SER A 55 -15.87 4.60 -8.76
C SER A 55 -15.23 3.32 -9.29
N SER A 56 -15.30 2.24 -8.53
CA SER A 56 -14.87 0.89 -8.95
C SER A 56 -15.48 0.46 -10.28
N GLU A 57 -16.78 0.69 -10.49
CA GLU A 57 -17.50 0.32 -11.71
C GLU A 57 -16.98 1.10 -12.92
N GLU A 58 -16.75 2.41 -12.75
CA GLU A 58 -16.17 3.24 -13.81
C GLU A 58 -14.74 2.83 -14.13
N PHE A 59 -13.92 2.53 -13.12
CA PHE A 59 -12.55 2.06 -13.29
C PHE A 59 -12.50 0.76 -14.09
N VAL A 60 -13.25 -0.26 -13.66
CA VAL A 60 -13.33 -1.56 -14.35
C VAL A 60 -13.78 -1.36 -15.80
N ARG A 61 -14.83 -0.59 -16.05
CA ARG A 61 -15.31 -0.32 -17.41
C ARG A 61 -14.24 0.34 -18.29
N LYS A 62 -13.55 1.37 -17.79
CA LYS A 62 -12.52 2.09 -18.56
C LYS A 62 -11.29 1.21 -18.81
N MET A 63 -10.87 0.43 -17.83
CA MET A 63 -9.72 -0.47 -17.96
C MET A 63 -10.01 -1.62 -18.94
N LYS A 64 -11.22 -2.21 -18.89
CA LYS A 64 -11.64 -3.21 -19.89
C LYS A 64 -11.61 -2.65 -21.31
N ALA A 65 -12.13 -1.44 -21.50
CA ALA A 65 -12.09 -0.74 -22.79
C ALA A 65 -10.65 -0.43 -23.25
N LEU A 66 -9.79 0.04 -22.34
CA LEU A 66 -8.38 0.32 -22.62
C LEU A 66 -7.63 -0.95 -23.06
N PHE A 67 -7.81 -2.05 -22.33
CA PHE A 67 -7.19 -3.33 -22.64
C PHE A 67 -7.86 -4.06 -23.79
N GLY A 68 -9.08 -3.69 -24.19
CA GLY A 68 -9.84 -4.41 -25.21
C GLY A 68 -10.16 -5.83 -24.77
N VAL A 69 -10.55 -6.01 -23.50
CA VAL A 69 -10.96 -7.31 -22.95
C VAL A 69 -12.47 -7.35 -22.78
N GLU A 70 -13.07 -8.46 -23.22
CA GLU A 70 -14.51 -8.73 -23.14
C GLU A 70 -14.75 -9.82 -22.08
N VAL A 71 -14.59 -9.44 -20.81
CA VAL A 71 -14.84 -10.31 -19.64
C VAL A 71 -15.84 -9.67 -18.67
N ASP A 72 -16.49 -10.49 -17.85
CA ASP A 72 -17.32 -10.01 -16.76
C ASP A 72 -16.47 -9.31 -15.68
N ASP A 73 -17.13 -8.50 -14.86
CA ASP A 73 -16.44 -7.68 -13.85
C ASP A 73 -15.74 -8.53 -12.79
N GLY A 74 -16.29 -9.70 -12.42
CA GLY A 74 -15.69 -10.60 -11.44
C GLY A 74 -14.38 -11.19 -11.94
N THR A 75 -14.34 -11.65 -13.19
CA THR A 75 -13.11 -12.12 -13.83
C THR A 75 -12.07 -11.00 -13.90
N PHE A 76 -12.46 -9.79 -14.31
CA PHE A 76 -11.54 -8.65 -14.36
C PHE A 76 -10.96 -8.31 -12.98
N ILE A 77 -11.81 -8.19 -11.96
CA ILE A 77 -11.41 -7.85 -10.58
C ILE A 77 -10.51 -8.93 -9.99
N THR A 78 -10.76 -10.21 -10.31
CA THR A 78 -9.91 -11.32 -9.87
C THR A 78 -8.49 -11.14 -10.43
N VAL A 79 -8.36 -11.02 -11.76
CA VAL A 79 -7.05 -10.83 -12.42
C VAL A 79 -6.37 -9.56 -11.93
N TRP A 80 -7.11 -8.45 -11.79
CA TRP A 80 -6.61 -7.18 -11.28
C TRP A 80 -5.92 -7.31 -9.91
N ASN A 81 -6.46 -8.17 -9.03
CA ASN A 81 -5.97 -8.37 -7.67
C ASN A 81 -4.90 -9.47 -7.54
N GLU A 82 -4.60 -10.23 -8.59
CA GLU A 82 -3.47 -11.18 -8.62
C GLU A 82 -2.10 -10.48 -8.57
N ILE A 83 -2.10 -9.15 -8.66
CA ILE A 83 -0.91 -8.30 -8.49
C ILE A 83 -0.18 -8.55 -7.15
N PHE A 84 -0.86 -9.02 -6.11
CA PHE A 84 -0.32 -9.12 -4.75
C PHE A 84 0.15 -10.52 -4.34
N PHE A 85 1.24 -10.56 -3.58
CA PHE A 85 1.77 -11.77 -2.95
C PHE A 85 2.47 -11.45 -1.62
N GLU A 86 2.72 -12.48 -0.82
CA GLU A 86 3.28 -12.30 0.54
C GLU A 86 4.69 -11.69 0.49
N ASN A 87 4.98 -10.78 1.43
CA ASN A 87 6.35 -10.40 1.76
C ASN A 87 6.82 -11.26 2.94
N GLU A 88 7.62 -12.29 2.63
CA GLU A 88 7.89 -13.39 3.54
C GLU A 88 8.43 -12.92 4.90
N GLY A 89 7.76 -13.37 5.97
CA GLY A 89 8.17 -13.09 7.34
C GLY A 89 7.83 -11.69 7.88
N MET A 90 7.28 -10.78 7.06
CA MET A 90 6.87 -9.46 7.53
C MET A 90 5.69 -9.51 8.51
N GLU A 91 4.71 -10.40 8.30
CA GLU A 91 3.63 -10.60 9.28
C GLU A 91 4.19 -11.12 10.62
N ALA A 92 5.20 -11.98 10.60
CA ALA A 92 5.84 -12.47 11.81
C ALA A 92 6.51 -11.33 12.59
N LEU A 93 7.21 -10.42 11.89
CA LEU A 93 7.80 -9.22 12.49
C LEU A 93 6.72 -8.28 13.07
N VAL A 94 5.68 -7.98 12.29
CA VAL A 94 4.53 -7.17 12.73
C VAL A 94 3.90 -7.74 14.00
N ARG A 95 3.71 -9.06 14.08
CA ARG A 95 3.15 -9.73 15.25
C ARG A 95 4.02 -9.60 16.50
N LEU A 96 5.34 -9.55 16.35
CA LEU A 96 6.25 -9.30 17.47
C LEU A 96 6.17 -7.84 17.92
N LEU A 97 6.25 -6.89 16.98
CA LEU A 97 6.17 -5.45 17.27
C LEU A 97 4.84 -5.07 17.95
N LYS A 98 3.72 -5.71 17.57
CA LYS A 98 2.40 -5.46 18.17
C LYS A 98 2.37 -5.67 19.68
N LYS A 99 3.26 -6.51 20.23
CA LYS A 99 3.32 -6.76 21.68
C LYS A 99 3.82 -5.55 22.47
N HIS A 100 4.53 -4.64 21.80
CA HIS A 100 5.26 -3.53 22.43
C HIS A 100 4.81 -2.15 21.92
N TYR A 101 4.30 -2.06 20.69
CA TYR A 101 3.93 -0.79 20.06
C TYR A 101 2.53 -0.80 19.47
N ALA A 102 1.92 0.38 19.44
CA ALA A 102 0.70 0.62 18.67
C ALA A 102 1.05 0.61 17.18
N LEU A 103 0.39 -0.24 16.39
CA LEU A 103 0.65 -0.37 14.97
C LEU A 103 -0.46 0.30 14.14
N TYR A 104 -0.05 1.13 13.18
CA TYR A 104 -0.93 1.78 12.22
C TYR A 104 -0.41 1.58 10.78
N MET A 105 -1.28 1.82 9.80
CA MET A 105 -0.91 1.68 8.39
C MET A 105 -1.35 2.89 7.59
N ILE A 106 -0.50 3.40 6.70
CA ILE A 106 -0.85 4.40 5.69
C ILE A 106 -0.52 3.84 4.31
N SER A 107 -1.54 3.63 3.48
CA SER A 107 -1.36 3.06 2.14
C SER A 107 -2.05 3.91 1.08
N ASN A 108 -1.31 4.26 0.02
CA ASN A 108 -1.92 4.78 -1.20
C ASN A 108 -2.52 3.58 -1.95
N THR A 109 -3.85 3.50 -2.01
CA THR A 109 -4.57 2.32 -2.54
C THR A 109 -5.98 2.71 -3.00
N ASN A 110 -6.73 1.74 -3.52
CA ASN A 110 -8.09 1.90 -4.03
C ASN A 110 -9.04 0.84 -3.42
N ASP A 111 -10.36 1.04 -3.58
CA ASP A 111 -11.40 0.18 -2.99
C ASP A 111 -11.22 -1.31 -3.37
N LEU A 112 -10.95 -1.61 -4.63
CA LEU A 112 -10.86 -2.99 -5.15
C LEU A 112 -9.67 -3.74 -4.56
N HIS A 113 -8.50 -3.10 -4.52
CA HIS A 113 -7.32 -3.68 -3.90
C HIS A 113 -7.49 -3.80 -2.38
N TRP A 114 -8.02 -2.75 -1.75
CA TRP A 114 -8.14 -2.70 -0.30
C TRP A 114 -9.04 -3.81 0.25
N ASN A 115 -10.24 -3.96 -0.32
CA ASN A 115 -11.18 -5.00 0.11
C ASN A 115 -10.59 -6.41 -0.11
N TYR A 116 -9.96 -6.65 -1.26
CA TYR A 116 -9.30 -7.91 -1.55
C TYR A 116 -8.18 -8.24 -0.53
N LEU A 117 -7.34 -7.25 -0.22
CA LEU A 117 -6.21 -7.43 0.68
C LEU A 117 -6.65 -7.68 2.13
N VAL A 118 -7.62 -6.91 2.63
CA VAL A 118 -8.14 -7.05 4.01
C VAL A 118 -8.78 -8.42 4.22
N GLU A 119 -9.50 -8.94 3.24
CA GLU A 119 -10.13 -10.26 3.32
C GLU A 119 -9.10 -11.41 3.29
N ARG A 120 -8.02 -11.24 2.51
CA ARG A 120 -7.10 -12.34 2.19
C ARG A 120 -5.88 -12.45 3.10
N TYR A 121 -5.37 -11.34 3.63
CA TYR A 121 -4.12 -11.32 4.40
C TYR A 121 -4.37 -11.09 5.89
N SER A 122 -3.83 -11.94 6.76
CA SER A 122 -4.04 -11.81 8.21
C SER A 122 -3.28 -10.66 8.86
N VAL A 123 -2.27 -10.10 8.17
CA VAL A 123 -1.43 -9.01 8.67
C VAL A 123 -2.26 -7.79 9.13
N PHE A 124 -3.40 -7.52 8.49
CA PHE A 124 -4.31 -6.42 8.85
C PHE A 124 -4.85 -6.51 10.28
N LYS A 125 -4.98 -7.72 10.83
CA LYS A 125 -5.47 -7.97 12.21
C LYS A 125 -4.51 -7.47 13.29
N HIS A 126 -3.29 -7.09 12.91
CA HIS A 126 -2.28 -6.59 13.83
C HIS A 126 -2.32 -5.09 14.05
N PHE A 127 -3.01 -4.35 13.17
CA PHE A 127 -3.10 -2.90 13.22
C PHE A 127 -4.30 -2.44 14.05
N ILE A 128 -4.13 -1.35 14.79
CA ILE A 128 -5.23 -0.71 15.53
C ILE A 128 -6.17 -0.01 14.55
N LYS A 129 -5.58 0.70 13.58
CA LYS A 129 -6.31 1.39 12.50
C LYS A 129 -5.43 1.49 11.27
N CYS A 130 -6.06 1.39 10.11
CA CYS A 130 -5.44 1.61 8.81
C CYS A 130 -6.03 2.87 8.17
N TYR A 131 -5.24 3.55 7.35
CA TYR A 131 -5.58 4.78 6.66
C TYR A 131 -5.33 4.62 5.15
N PRO A 132 -6.23 3.95 4.42
CA PRO A 132 -6.12 3.82 2.97
C PRO A 132 -6.53 5.13 2.28
N SER A 133 -5.77 5.56 1.26
CA SER A 133 -5.91 6.91 0.68
C SER A 133 -7.28 7.22 0.11
N HIS A 134 -7.98 6.24 -0.47
CA HIS A 134 -9.31 6.41 -1.04
C HIS A 134 -10.39 6.67 0.01
N GLU A 135 -10.26 6.12 1.24
CA GLU A 135 -11.22 6.38 2.33
C GLU A 135 -10.97 7.73 3.01
N VAL A 136 -9.69 8.08 3.23
CA VAL A 136 -9.32 9.31 3.97
C VAL A 136 -9.20 10.56 3.08
N GLY A 137 -9.19 10.39 1.75
CA GLY A 137 -9.09 11.48 0.78
C GLY A 137 -7.73 12.20 0.78
N MET A 138 -6.70 11.57 1.34
CA MET A 138 -5.33 12.10 1.45
C MET A 138 -4.34 11.00 1.08
N ARG A 139 -3.17 11.37 0.56
CA ARG A 139 -2.18 10.40 0.08
C ARG A 139 -0.75 10.83 0.36
N LYS A 140 0.13 9.85 0.51
CA LYS A 140 1.58 10.08 0.56
C LYS A 140 2.07 10.60 -0.81
N PRO A 141 3.03 11.55 -0.85
CA PRO A 141 3.78 12.14 0.28
C PRO A 141 3.20 13.47 0.79
N ASP A 142 1.92 13.79 0.55
CA ASP A 142 1.34 15.07 1.02
C ASP A 142 1.45 15.14 2.56
N PRO A 143 2.05 16.18 3.16
CA PRO A 143 2.15 16.36 4.61
C PRO A 143 0.84 16.09 5.36
N LYS A 144 -0.31 16.42 4.74
CA LYS A 144 -1.64 16.29 5.34
C LYS A 144 -1.97 14.88 5.81
N ILE A 145 -1.55 13.82 5.09
CA ILE A 145 -1.87 12.45 5.53
C ILE A 145 -1.14 12.10 6.84
N TYR A 146 0.12 12.50 6.94
CA TYR A 146 0.93 12.23 8.14
C TYR A 146 0.43 13.03 9.34
N GLU A 147 0.13 14.31 9.14
CA GLU A 147 -0.44 15.20 10.16
C GLU A 147 -1.81 14.71 10.63
N HIS A 148 -2.68 14.31 9.70
CA HIS A 148 -4.00 13.76 10.00
C HIS A 148 -3.88 12.50 10.87
N VAL A 149 -3.01 11.57 10.50
CA VAL A 149 -2.80 10.34 11.27
C VAL A 149 -2.26 10.63 12.67
N LEU A 150 -1.26 11.49 12.81
CA LEU A 150 -0.73 11.90 14.13
C LEU A 150 -1.82 12.53 15.02
N HIS A 151 -2.66 13.38 14.44
CA HIS A 151 -3.78 14.01 15.14
C HIS A 151 -4.80 12.97 15.63
N GLU A 152 -5.23 12.06 14.75
CA GLU A 152 -6.19 10.99 15.04
C GLU A 152 -5.69 10.03 16.13
N ILE A 153 -4.39 9.70 16.13
CA ILE A 153 -3.80 8.77 17.11
C ILE A 153 -3.29 9.48 18.37
N HIS A 154 -3.46 10.81 18.45
CA HIS A 154 -3.06 11.68 19.56
C HIS A 154 -1.57 11.55 19.94
N LEU A 155 -0.69 11.49 18.94
CA LEU A 155 0.76 11.41 19.13
C LEU A 155 1.49 12.60 18.53
N LYS A 156 2.61 12.97 19.15
CA LYS A 156 3.56 13.90 18.54
C LYS A 156 4.40 13.19 17.48
N PRO A 157 4.92 13.91 16.47
CA PRO A 157 5.76 13.31 15.42
C PRO A 157 6.94 12.48 15.96
N GLU A 158 7.60 12.97 17.02
CA GLU A 158 8.75 12.29 17.64
C GLU A 158 8.41 11.02 18.44
N GLU A 159 7.12 10.73 18.62
CA GLU A 159 6.61 9.53 19.29
C GLU A 159 6.23 8.42 18.30
N ALA A 160 6.33 8.67 17.00
CA ALA A 160 6.04 7.73 15.94
C ALA A 160 7.27 7.46 15.05
N ILE A 161 7.30 6.26 14.46
CA ILE A 161 8.18 5.95 13.34
C ILE A 161 7.34 5.56 12.12
N PHE A 162 7.77 6.00 10.93
CA PHE A 162 7.17 5.63 9.65
C PHE A 162 8.11 4.74 8.83
N ILE A 163 7.57 3.69 8.22
CA ILE A 163 8.31 2.68 7.42
C ILE A 163 7.67 2.61 6.04
N ASP A 164 8.46 2.86 5.00
CA ASP A 164 7.97 2.92 3.61
C ASP A 164 9.12 2.59 2.64
N ASP A 165 8.85 1.90 1.53
CA ASP A 165 9.89 1.54 0.55
C ASP A 165 10.31 2.72 -0.34
N MET A 166 9.43 3.71 -0.52
CA MET A 166 9.65 4.84 -1.41
C MET A 166 10.39 5.99 -0.70
N PRO A 167 11.60 6.38 -1.17
CA PRO A 167 12.40 7.43 -0.52
C PRO A 167 11.66 8.77 -0.33
N HIS A 168 10.81 9.13 -1.29
CA HIS A 168 10.07 10.39 -1.27
C HIS A 168 8.88 10.37 -0.29
N PHE A 169 8.32 9.19 0.04
CA PHE A 169 7.31 9.04 1.10
C PHE A 169 7.98 9.08 2.48
N VAL A 170 9.16 8.47 2.63
CA VAL A 170 10.00 8.59 3.83
C VAL A 170 10.36 10.06 4.10
N GLU A 171 10.78 10.78 3.07
CA GLU A 171 11.08 12.22 3.17
C GLU A 171 9.83 13.05 3.51
N GLY A 172 8.67 12.72 2.95
CA GLY A 172 7.38 13.34 3.32
C GLY A 172 7.08 13.26 4.81
N ALA A 173 7.26 12.08 5.41
CA ALA A 173 7.09 11.88 6.86
C ALA A 173 8.13 12.67 7.69
N ARG A 174 9.39 12.71 7.25
CA ARG A 174 10.46 13.47 7.94
C ARG A 174 10.17 14.96 7.99
N ARG A 175 9.59 15.52 6.92
CA ARG A 175 9.25 16.95 6.85
C ARG A 175 8.22 17.39 7.89
N VAL A 176 7.36 16.49 8.35
CA VAL A 176 6.40 16.74 9.44
C VAL A 176 6.94 16.35 10.82
N GLY A 177 8.22 15.97 10.91
CA GLY A 177 8.91 15.63 12.15
C GLY A 177 8.83 14.16 12.57
N ILE A 178 8.21 13.29 11.77
CA ILE A 178 8.16 11.86 12.07
C ILE A 178 9.52 11.24 11.80
N ARG A 179 10.01 10.38 12.71
CA ARG A 179 11.18 9.55 12.41
C ARG A 179 10.79 8.57 11.32
N ALA A 180 11.56 8.45 10.24
CA ALA A 180 11.19 7.54 9.16
C ALA A 180 12.40 6.78 8.63
N VAL A 181 12.18 5.51 8.28
CA VAL A 181 13.17 4.60 7.71
C VAL A 181 12.67 4.09 6.37
N GLN A 182 13.59 3.93 5.43
CA GLN A 182 13.27 3.34 4.14
C GLN A 182 13.31 1.82 4.28
N PHE A 183 12.24 1.15 3.89
CA PHE A 183 12.22 -0.29 3.81
C PHE A 183 12.97 -0.77 2.57
N THR A 184 13.95 -1.65 2.75
CA THR A 184 14.68 -2.31 1.65
C THR A 184 14.64 -3.83 1.77
N SER A 185 14.71 -4.33 3.01
CA SER A 185 14.48 -5.72 3.35
C SER A 185 14.07 -5.82 4.82
N ARG A 186 13.58 -6.99 5.22
CA ARG A 186 13.29 -7.27 6.62
C ARG A 186 14.53 -7.12 7.49
N GLU A 187 15.68 -7.65 7.08
CA GLU A 187 16.92 -7.62 7.86
C GLU A 187 17.40 -6.18 8.08
N THR A 188 17.32 -5.33 7.04
CA THR A 188 17.66 -3.91 7.17
C THR A 188 16.69 -3.20 8.10
N LEU A 189 15.38 -3.45 7.97
CA LEU A 189 14.39 -2.86 8.87
C LEU A 189 14.65 -3.28 10.32
N GLU A 190 14.89 -4.56 10.59
CA GLU A 190 15.20 -5.04 11.93
C GLU A 190 16.47 -4.35 12.49
N LYS A 191 17.52 -4.19 11.68
CA LYS A 191 18.70 -3.43 12.11
C LYS A 191 18.36 -1.97 12.44
N ASP A 192 17.64 -1.29 11.56
CA ASP A 192 17.29 0.13 11.73
C ASP A 192 16.42 0.36 12.96
N LEU A 193 15.47 -0.53 13.23
CA LEU A 193 14.65 -0.48 14.44
C LEU A 193 15.51 -0.63 15.71
N ARG A 194 16.46 -1.57 15.74
CA ARG A 194 17.38 -1.73 16.87
C ARG A 194 18.27 -0.51 17.09
N ASP A 195 18.80 0.07 16.02
CA ASP A 195 19.62 1.29 16.08
C ASP A 195 18.83 2.49 16.65
N LEU A 196 17.51 2.48 16.50
CA LEU A 196 16.58 3.46 17.09
C LEU A 196 16.12 3.11 18.52
N GLY A 197 16.62 2.01 19.09
CA GLY A 197 16.24 1.51 20.42
C GLY A 197 14.84 0.90 20.47
N ILE A 198 14.33 0.41 19.34
CA ILE A 198 13.05 -0.30 19.23
C ILE A 198 13.34 -1.81 19.33
N GLU A 199 12.74 -2.48 20.32
CA GLU A 199 12.88 -3.92 20.58
C GLU A 199 11.56 -4.68 20.42
N TRP A 200 11.58 -5.95 20.01
CA TRP A 200 10.41 -6.83 19.83
C TRP A 200 10.72 -8.34 19.98
#